data_AF-A0A832Y3C0-F1
#
_entry.id   AF-A0A832Y3C0-F1
#
_cell.length_a   1.000
_cell.length_b   1.000
_cell.length_c   1.000
_cell.angle_alpha   90.00
_cell.angle_beta   90.00
_cell.angle_gamma   90.00
#
_symmetry.space_group_name_H-M   'P 1'
#
loop_
_entity.id
_entity.type
_entity.pdbx_description
1 polymer ?
#
loop_
_entity_poly.entity_id
_entity_poly.type
_entity_poly.pdbx_seq_one_letter_code
_entity_poly.pdbx_strand_id
1 'polypeptide(L)'
;WRAVNLVEPSMIRVEADEATYNLHIMIRYEIEKRLIAGEIEVDDLPDAWDDMYEEFLGIRPPNRTLGVLQDIHWSFGAFGYFPTYTLGNLYSAQLLEAARKVLPDHDEQMRRGEFGPLLAWMREHVHARGSILEPAALIEEATGSPPSPDAFVTYLRDKVERLYNVTA
;
A
#
# COMPACT_ATOMS: atom_id res chain seq x y z
N TRP A 1 -12.14 14.93 -9.10
CA TRP A 1 -10.92 14.11 -8.94
C TRP A 1 -10.02 14.61 -7.82
N ARG A 2 -9.75 15.93 -7.66
CA ARG A 2 -8.88 16.42 -6.57
C ARG A 2 -9.34 16.07 -5.15
N ALA A 3 -10.61 16.31 -4.82
CA ALA A 3 -11.15 16.08 -3.46
C ALA A 3 -11.03 14.62 -2.98
N VAL A 4 -11.15 13.65 -3.89
CA VAL A 4 -11.01 12.21 -3.57
C VAL A 4 -9.56 11.73 -3.50
N ASN A 5 -8.59 12.63 -3.72
CA ASN A 5 -7.16 12.34 -3.66
C ASN A 5 -6.44 13.27 -2.68
N LEU A 6 -7.16 13.87 -1.72
CA LEU A 6 -6.55 14.66 -0.66
C LEU A 6 -5.50 13.82 0.07
N VAL A 7 -4.39 14.45 0.44
CA VAL A 7 -3.26 13.84 1.14
C VAL A 7 -3.11 14.58 2.45
N GLU A 8 -3.27 13.86 3.55
CA GLU A 8 -3.12 14.41 4.89
C GLU A 8 -2.73 13.30 5.87
N PRO A 9 -1.79 13.54 6.78
CA PRO A 9 -1.56 12.61 7.88
C PRO A 9 -2.85 12.40 8.68
N SER A 10 -3.22 11.14 8.88
CA SER A 10 -4.45 10.74 9.58
C SER A 10 -4.18 9.57 10.53
N MET A 11 -5.09 9.32 11.48
CA MET A 11 -4.88 8.27 12.49
C MET A 11 -5.27 6.88 12.00
N ILE A 12 -6.31 6.80 11.17
CA ILE A 12 -6.99 5.55 10.84
C ILE A 12 -6.45 5.01 9.51
N ARG A 13 -5.72 3.91 9.59
CA ARG A 13 -5.08 3.28 8.41
C ARG A 13 -6.07 2.98 7.28
N VAL A 14 -7.28 2.50 7.61
CA VAL A 14 -8.28 2.14 6.59
C VAL A 14 -8.91 3.35 5.90
N GLU A 15 -8.68 4.55 6.42
CA GLU A 15 -9.16 5.84 5.88
C GLU A 15 -8.01 6.68 5.27
N ALA A 16 -6.76 6.23 5.44
CA ALA A 16 -5.58 6.96 4.99
C ALA A 16 -5.50 7.07 3.46
N ASP A 17 -4.91 8.17 3.00
CA ASP A 17 -4.69 8.43 1.58
C ASP A 17 -3.54 7.60 0.99
N GLU A 18 -3.46 7.55 -0.34
CA GLU A 18 -2.46 6.72 -1.04
C GLU A 18 -0.99 7.08 -0.71
N ALA A 19 -0.70 8.32 -0.31
CA ALA A 19 0.67 8.75 0.00
C ALA A 19 1.05 8.41 1.45
N THR A 20 0.11 8.46 2.39
CA THR A 20 0.37 8.19 3.81
C THR A 20 0.12 6.73 4.22
N TYR A 21 -0.71 5.98 3.47
CA TYR A 21 -1.12 4.61 3.80
C TYR A 21 0.05 3.66 4.10
N ASN A 22 1.12 3.69 3.29
CA ASN A 22 2.26 2.78 3.48
C ASN A 22 3.06 3.09 4.76
N LEU A 23 3.00 4.31 5.29
CA LEU A 23 3.62 4.66 6.57
C LEU A 23 2.90 3.97 7.74
N HIS A 24 1.57 3.88 7.69
CA HIS A 24 0.80 3.11 8.68
C HIS A 24 1.20 1.63 8.69
N ILE A 25 1.48 1.05 7.53
CA ILE A 25 1.95 -0.34 7.42
C ILE A 25 3.36 -0.49 7.98
N MET A 26 4.26 0.42 7.63
CA MET A 26 5.64 0.43 8.13
C MET A 26 5.68 0.51 9.66
N ILE A 27 4.87 1.37 10.27
CA ILE A 27 4.79 1.48 11.74
C ILE A 27 4.44 0.12 12.37
N ARG A 28 3.42 -0.56 11.85
CA ARG A 28 3.00 -1.88 12.36
C ARG A 28 4.06 -2.94 12.15
N TYR A 29 4.70 -2.95 10.98
CA TYR A 29 5.77 -3.88 10.66
C TYR A 29 6.97 -3.75 11.61
N GLU A 30 7.41 -2.52 11.89
CA GLU A 30 8.52 -2.28 12.81
C GLU A 30 8.14 -2.63 14.26
N ILE A 31 6.91 -2.34 14.67
CA ILE A 31 6.40 -2.78 15.98
C ILE A 31 6.38 -4.31 16.08
N GLU A 32 5.86 -5.02 15.07
CA GLU A 32 5.86 -6.48 15.04
C GLU A 32 7.28 -7.06 15.13
N LYS A 33 8.24 -6.48 14.41
CA LYS A 33 9.65 -6.88 14.51
C LYS A 33 10.21 -6.72 15.91
N ARG A 34 9.98 -5.56 16.55
CA ARG A 34 10.47 -5.27 17.90
C ARG A 34 9.85 -6.20 18.94
N LEU A 35 8.55 -6.49 18.83
CA LEU A 35 7.87 -7.48 19.70
C LEU A 35 8.47 -8.88 19.53
N ILE A 36 8.63 -9.34 18.29
CA ILE A 36 9.17 -10.68 18.00
C ILE A 36 10.63 -10.82 18.43
N ALA A 37 11.41 -9.74 18.31
CA ALA A 37 12.80 -9.69 18.75
C ALA A 37 12.96 -9.59 20.29
N GLY A 38 11.88 -9.33 21.03
CA GLY A 38 11.93 -9.07 22.47
C GLY A 38 12.55 -7.73 22.83
N GLU A 39 12.52 -6.76 21.91
CA GLU A 39 13.03 -5.40 22.13
C GLU A 39 12.01 -4.48 22.83
N ILE A 40 10.72 -4.83 22.77
CA ILE A 40 9.63 -4.21 23.51
C ILE A 40 8.69 -5.28 24.04
N GLU A 41 8.08 -5.03 25.20
CA GLU A 41 7.04 -5.88 25.76
C GLU A 41 5.65 -5.35 25.39
N VAL A 42 4.61 -6.16 25.62
CA VAL A 42 3.21 -5.79 25.33
C VAL A 42 2.78 -4.52 26.09
N ASP A 43 3.30 -4.32 27.30
CA ASP A 43 2.97 -3.14 28.12
C ASP A 43 3.57 -1.84 27.54
N ASP A 44 4.65 -1.93 26.76
CA ASP A 44 5.29 -0.78 26.11
C ASP A 44 4.60 -0.39 24.78
N LEU A 45 3.81 -1.31 24.23
CA LEU A 45 3.20 -1.20 22.90
C LEU A 45 2.39 0.09 22.69
N PRO A 46 1.57 0.57 23.63
CA PRO A 46 0.80 1.79 23.43
C PRO A 46 1.70 3.02 23.24
N ASP A 47 2.80 3.12 23.98
CA ASP A 47 3.69 4.28 23.93
C ASP A 47 4.61 4.20 22.72
N ALA A 48 5.15 3.01 22.40
CA ALA A 48 5.89 2.78 21.17
C ALA A 48 5.07 3.10 19.91
N TRP A 49 3.77 2.80 19.93
CA TRP A 49 2.85 3.16 18.85
C TRP A 49 2.70 4.67 18.70
N ASP A 50 2.41 5.37 19.79
CA ASP A 50 2.16 6.82 19.78
C ASP A 50 3.41 7.60 19.35
N ASP A 51 4.58 7.19 19.82
CA ASP A 51 5.86 7.80 19.44
C ASP A 51 6.17 7.60 17.96
N MET A 52 5.93 6.42 17.40
CA MET A 52 6.13 6.16 15.98
C MET A 52 5.14 6.89 15.09
N TYR A 53 3.87 7.03 15.50
CA TYR A 53 2.92 7.87 14.76
C TYR A 53 3.34 9.35 14.76
N GLU A 54 3.86 9.85 15.88
CA GLU A 54 4.36 11.21 15.94
C GLU A 54 5.63 11.39 15.08
N GLU A 55 6.55 10.43 15.12
CA GLU A 55 7.79 10.47 14.32
C GLU A 55 7.52 10.44 12.81
N PHE A 56 6.69 9.49 12.35
CA PHE A 56 6.53 9.23 10.92
C PHE A 56 5.35 9.95 10.26
N LEU A 57 4.32 10.31 11.03
CA LEU A 57 3.12 11.01 10.52
C LEU A 57 2.95 12.41 11.13
N GLY A 58 3.74 12.81 12.13
CA GLY A 58 3.64 14.13 12.76
C GLY A 58 2.38 14.32 13.61
N ILE A 59 1.68 13.24 13.97
CA ILE A 59 0.44 13.27 14.71
C ILE A 59 0.45 12.21 15.82
N ARG A 60 -0.16 12.50 16.97
CA ARG A 60 -0.22 11.60 18.11
C ARG A 60 -1.66 11.19 18.43
N PRO A 61 -1.98 9.89 18.56
CA PRO A 61 -3.32 9.45 18.93
C PRO A 61 -3.78 10.03 20.28
N PRO A 62 -5.00 10.58 20.40
CA PRO A 62 -5.48 11.15 21.66
C PRO A 62 -5.98 10.08 22.65
N ASN A 63 -6.16 8.84 22.19
CA ASN A 63 -6.59 7.70 22.98
C ASN A 63 -6.23 6.39 22.25
N ARG A 64 -6.29 5.27 22.98
CA ARG A 64 -5.86 3.97 22.44
C ARG A 64 -6.80 3.39 21.39
N THR A 65 -8.07 3.81 21.36
CA THR A 65 -9.04 3.44 20.32
C THR A 65 -8.61 3.95 18.94
N LEU A 66 -8.04 5.16 18.87
CA LEU A 66 -7.47 5.73 17.65
C LEU A 66 -5.98 5.39 17.48
N GLY A 67 -5.36 4.79 18.49
CA GLY A 67 -3.97 4.33 18.49
C GLY A 67 -3.87 2.83 18.25
N VAL A 68 -3.14 2.15 19.13
CA VAL A 68 -2.82 0.71 19.06
C VAL A 68 -4.03 -0.22 18.91
N LEU A 69 -5.22 0.15 19.40
CA LEU A 69 -6.42 -0.69 19.33
C LEU A 69 -7.22 -0.51 18.03
N GLN A 70 -6.75 0.31 17.08
CA GLN A 70 -7.54 0.63 15.87
C GLN A 70 -7.77 -0.57 14.95
N ASP A 71 -6.86 -1.54 14.96
CA ASP A 71 -6.87 -2.68 14.05
C ASP A 71 -7.07 -4.01 14.78
N ILE A 72 -7.83 -4.90 14.15
CA ILE A 72 -8.19 -6.20 14.72
C ILE A 72 -7.07 -7.25 14.60
N HIS A 73 -6.08 -7.07 13.72
CA HIS A 73 -5.14 -8.12 13.28
C HIS A 73 -4.42 -8.85 14.42
N TRP A 74 -3.85 -8.12 15.37
CA TRP A 74 -3.12 -8.73 16.49
C TRP A 74 -4.06 -9.49 17.44
N SER A 75 -5.32 -9.08 17.57
CA SER A 75 -6.29 -9.74 18.46
C SER A 75 -6.65 -11.17 18.04
N PHE A 76 -6.51 -11.50 16.75
CA PHE A 76 -6.71 -12.86 16.21
C PHE A 76 -5.42 -13.50 15.70
N GLY A 77 -4.26 -12.95 16.08
CA GLY A 77 -2.95 -13.57 15.85
C GLY A 77 -2.35 -13.38 14.45
N ALA A 78 -2.83 -12.42 13.64
CA ALA A 78 -2.31 -12.17 12.29
C ALA A 78 -1.03 -11.30 12.29
N PHE A 79 0.01 -11.77 12.96
CA PHE A 79 1.35 -11.17 12.89
C PHE A 79 2.04 -11.47 11.55
N GLY A 80 2.79 -10.51 11.02
CA GLY A 80 3.40 -10.60 9.68
C GLY A 80 2.42 -10.34 8.54
N TYR A 81 1.16 -10.01 8.84
CA TYR A 81 0.12 -9.77 7.83
C TYR A 81 0.21 -8.36 7.23
N PHE A 82 0.47 -7.33 8.03
CA PHE A 82 0.44 -5.94 7.55
C PHE A 82 1.33 -5.65 6.34
N PRO A 83 2.57 -6.16 6.25
CA PRO A 83 3.43 -5.93 5.08
C PRO A 83 2.78 -6.30 3.74
N THR A 84 1.83 -7.25 3.74
CA THR A 84 1.12 -7.68 2.53
C THR A 84 0.29 -6.56 1.90
N TYR A 85 -0.21 -5.58 2.67
CA TYR A 85 -0.94 -4.44 2.13
C TYR A 85 -0.03 -3.53 1.30
N THR A 86 1.18 -3.23 1.79
CA THR A 86 2.16 -2.44 1.04
C THR A 86 2.61 -3.20 -0.21
N LEU A 87 2.87 -4.52 -0.11
CA LEU A 87 3.18 -5.33 -1.30
C LEU A 87 2.06 -5.24 -2.35
N GLY A 88 0.79 -5.26 -1.94
CA GLY A 88 -0.35 -5.04 -2.83
C GLY A 88 -0.30 -3.69 -3.56
N ASN A 89 0.01 -2.60 -2.84
CA ASN A 89 0.18 -1.28 -3.45
C ASN A 89 1.30 -1.26 -4.49
N LEU A 90 2.47 -1.84 -4.17
CA LEU A 90 3.60 -1.92 -5.09
C LEU A 90 3.26 -2.73 -6.35
N TYR A 91 2.66 -3.91 -6.17
CA TYR A 91 2.25 -4.78 -7.27
C TYR A 91 1.17 -4.14 -8.15
N SER A 92 0.23 -3.40 -7.56
CA SER A 92 -0.82 -2.73 -8.33
C SER A 92 -0.24 -1.75 -9.37
N ALA A 93 0.77 -0.97 -8.97
CA ALA A 93 1.40 0.00 -9.86
C ALA A 93 2.28 -0.69 -10.90
N GLN A 94 3.05 -1.71 -10.51
CA GLN A 94 3.92 -2.46 -11.41
C GLN A 94 3.11 -3.22 -12.48
N LEU A 95 2.00 -3.86 -12.08
CA LEU A 95 1.08 -4.53 -13.01
C LEU A 95 0.40 -3.54 -13.96
N LEU A 96 -0.05 -2.38 -13.45
CA LEU A 96 -0.67 -1.36 -14.29
C LEU A 96 0.32 -0.77 -15.29
N GLU A 97 1.57 -0.54 -14.89
CA GLU A 97 2.62 -0.09 -15.79
C GLU A 97 2.86 -1.10 -16.93
N ALA A 98 2.96 -2.39 -16.60
CA ALA A 98 3.11 -3.45 -17.59
C ALA A 98 1.91 -3.54 -18.54
N ALA A 99 0.68 -3.50 -18.01
CA ALA A 99 -0.54 -3.52 -18.82
C ALA A 99 -0.61 -2.34 -19.80
N ARG A 100 -0.24 -1.13 -19.37
CA ARG A 100 -0.26 0.08 -20.23
C ARG A 100 0.74 0.02 -21.39
N LYS A 101 1.82 -0.76 -21.27
CA LYS A 101 2.79 -0.96 -22.39
C LYS A 101 2.16 -1.71 -23.56
N VAL A 102 1.17 -2.57 -23.30
CA VAL A 102 0.48 -3.37 -24.33
C VAL A 102 -0.96 -2.90 -24.62
N LEU A 103 -1.49 -1.99 -23.79
CA LEU A 103 -2.81 -1.36 -23.94
C LEU A 103 -2.64 0.17 -24.12
N PRO A 104 -2.21 0.64 -25.31
CA PRO A 104 -1.92 2.06 -25.53
C PRO A 104 -3.14 2.98 -25.36
N ASP A 105 -4.35 2.45 -25.59
CA ASP A 105 -5.61 3.20 -25.45
C ASP A 105 -6.22 3.14 -24.03
N HIS A 106 -5.49 2.58 -23.05
CA HIS A 106 -6.00 2.33 -21.69
C HIS A 106 -6.72 3.56 -21.09
N ASP A 107 -6.11 4.74 -21.12
CA ASP A 107 -6.68 5.92 -20.45
C ASP A 107 -7.98 6.40 -21.13
N GLU A 108 -8.08 6.25 -22.46
CA GLU A 108 -9.30 6.58 -23.21
C GLU A 108 -10.40 5.52 -22.98
N GLN A 109 -10.03 4.24 -22.89
CA GLN A 109 -10.96 3.18 -22.52
C GLN A 109 -11.54 3.42 -21.11
N MET A 110 -10.69 3.75 -20.12
CA MET A 110 -11.13 4.07 -18.76
C MET A 110 -12.09 5.27 -18.73
N ARG A 111 -11.82 6.32 -19.53
CA ARG A 111 -12.70 7.50 -19.65
C ARG A 111 -14.09 7.14 -20.20
N ARG A 112 -14.16 6.15 -21.11
CA ARG A 112 -15.41 5.65 -21.71
C ARG A 112 -16.09 4.56 -20.88
N GLY A 113 -15.52 4.17 -19.74
CA GLY A 113 -16.05 3.09 -18.90
C GLY A 113 -15.79 1.69 -19.46
N GLU A 114 -14.81 1.55 -20.36
CA GLU A 114 -14.45 0.30 -21.02
C GLU A 114 -13.36 -0.44 -20.24
N PHE A 115 -13.74 -1.19 -19.22
CA PHE A 115 -12.80 -1.92 -18.35
C PHE A 115 -12.40 -3.30 -18.88
N GLY A 116 -13.04 -3.76 -19.96
CA GLY A 116 -12.88 -5.10 -20.52
C GLY A 116 -11.44 -5.46 -20.89
N PRO A 117 -10.71 -4.59 -21.61
CA PRO A 117 -9.33 -4.87 -22.01
C PRO A 117 -8.37 -5.05 -20.82
N LEU A 118 -8.43 -4.16 -19.81
CA LEU A 118 -7.61 -4.30 -18.60
C LEU A 118 -7.95 -5.58 -17.83
N LEU A 119 -9.25 -5.89 -17.68
CA LEU A 119 -9.68 -7.12 -17.01
C LEU A 119 -9.23 -8.39 -17.75
N ALA A 120 -9.26 -8.37 -19.08
CA ALA A 120 -8.77 -9.48 -19.90
C ALA A 120 -7.28 -9.70 -19.68
N TRP A 121 -6.48 -8.62 -19.70
CA TRP A 121 -5.05 -8.68 -19.39
C TRP A 121 -4.78 -9.26 -18.00
N MET A 122 -5.48 -8.77 -16.97
CA MET A 122 -5.36 -9.29 -15.59
C MET A 122 -5.75 -10.76 -15.47
N ARG A 123 -6.79 -11.20 -16.20
CA ARG A 123 -7.21 -12.61 -16.20
C ARG A 123 -6.15 -13.52 -16.78
N GLU A 124 -5.54 -13.12 -17.88
CA GLU A 124 -4.50 -13.89 -18.56
C GLU A 124 -3.20 -13.95 -17.74
N HIS A 125 -2.73 -12.80 -17.26
CA HIS A 125 -1.39 -12.68 -16.67
C HIS A 125 -1.36 -12.92 -15.15
N VAL A 126 -2.49 -12.78 -14.46
CA VAL A 126 -2.57 -12.92 -12.99
C VAL A 126 -3.59 -13.98 -12.59
N HIS A 127 -4.87 -13.77 -12.88
CA HIS A 127 -5.93 -14.58 -12.27
C HIS A 127 -5.92 -16.05 -12.72
N ALA A 128 -5.61 -16.33 -13.99
CA ALA A 128 -5.57 -17.69 -14.53
C ALA A 128 -4.43 -18.54 -13.95
N ARG A 129 -3.40 -17.90 -13.36
CA ARG A 129 -2.26 -18.59 -12.75
C ARG A 129 -2.61 -19.18 -11.38
N GLY A 130 -3.60 -18.61 -10.68
CA GLY A 130 -3.95 -19.06 -9.33
C GLY A 130 -2.72 -19.08 -8.42
N SER A 131 -2.43 -20.23 -7.82
CA SER A 131 -1.28 -20.43 -6.93
C SER A 131 -0.21 -21.37 -7.50
N ILE A 132 -0.10 -21.47 -8.84
CA ILE A 132 0.95 -22.30 -9.48
C ILE A 132 2.34 -21.66 -9.44
N LEU A 133 2.40 -20.35 -9.17
CA LEU A 133 3.61 -19.56 -8.99
C LEU A 133 3.60 -18.90 -7.62
N GLU A 134 4.79 -18.77 -7.04
CA GLU A 134 5.00 -17.89 -5.88
C GLU A 134 4.74 -16.42 -6.27
N PRO A 135 4.28 -15.55 -5.35
CA PRO A 135 3.86 -14.19 -5.68
C PRO A 135 4.91 -13.37 -6.44
N ALA A 136 6.17 -13.41 -6.00
CA ALA A 136 7.24 -12.67 -6.66
C ALA A 136 7.48 -13.16 -8.11
N ALA A 137 7.43 -14.48 -8.32
CA ALA A 137 7.58 -15.09 -9.64
C ALA A 137 6.37 -14.79 -10.55
N LEU A 138 5.16 -14.73 -9.99
CA LEU A 138 3.96 -14.32 -10.71
C LEU A 138 4.05 -12.87 -11.20
N ILE A 139 4.51 -11.96 -10.34
CA ILE A 139 4.72 -10.56 -10.72
C ILE A 139 5.81 -10.45 -11.77
N GLU A 140 6.92 -11.17 -11.61
CA GLU A 140 7.99 -11.18 -12.62
C GLU A 140 7.54 -11.73 -13.97
N GLU A 141 6.76 -12.81 -13.99
CA GLU A 141 6.17 -13.37 -15.22
C GLU A 141 5.21 -12.36 -15.89
N ALA A 142 4.36 -11.69 -15.11
CA ALA A 142 3.35 -10.77 -15.62
C ALA A 142 3.94 -9.43 -16.09
N THR A 143 5.00 -8.94 -15.45
CA THR A 143 5.54 -7.59 -15.71
C THR A 143 6.90 -7.57 -16.40
N GLY A 144 7.58 -8.72 -16.47
CA GLY A 144 8.92 -8.87 -17.05
C GLY A 144 10.07 -8.44 -16.13
N SER A 145 9.81 -8.20 -14.85
CA SER A 145 10.81 -7.76 -13.87
C SER A 145 10.39 -8.15 -12.46
N PRO A 146 11.33 -8.42 -11.52
CA PRO A 146 10.98 -8.75 -10.15
C PRO A 146 10.20 -7.61 -9.46
N PRO A 147 9.49 -7.90 -8.35
CA PRO A 147 8.94 -6.90 -7.44
C PRO A 147 9.85 -5.69 -7.21
N SER A 148 9.37 -4.49 -7.53
CA SER A 148 10.08 -3.23 -7.28
C SER A 148 9.13 -2.12 -6.83
N PRO A 149 9.56 -1.20 -5.95
CA PRO A 149 8.76 -0.03 -5.60
C PRO A 149 8.72 1.05 -6.70
N ASP A 150 9.57 0.97 -7.72
CA ASP A 150 9.82 2.07 -8.66
C ASP A 150 8.56 2.55 -9.39
N ALA A 151 7.71 1.60 -9.82
CA ALA A 151 6.45 1.92 -10.50
C ALA A 151 5.47 2.65 -9.57
N PHE A 152 5.39 2.24 -8.30
CA PHE A 152 4.53 2.88 -7.31
C PHE A 152 5.04 4.27 -6.94
N VAL A 153 6.35 4.43 -6.71
CA VAL A 153 6.96 5.72 -6.41
C VAL A 153 6.78 6.69 -7.57
N THR A 154 6.98 6.24 -8.81
CA THR A 154 6.74 7.06 -10.01
C THR A 154 5.28 7.44 -10.14
N TYR A 155 4.34 6.49 -10.02
CA TYR A 155 2.91 6.77 -10.03
C TYR A 155 2.51 7.83 -9.00
N LEU A 156 2.97 7.67 -7.76
CA LEU A 156 2.59 8.55 -6.65
C LEU A 156 3.20 9.95 -6.82
N ARG A 157 4.49 10.03 -7.19
CA ARG A 157 5.18 11.29 -7.49
C ARG A 157 4.42 12.07 -8.56
N ASP A 158 4.22 11.46 -9.72
CA ASP A 158 3.57 12.12 -10.86
C ASP A 158 2.13 12.55 -10.53
N LYS A 159 1.43 11.79 -9.67
CA LYS A 159 0.08 12.12 -9.21
C LYS A 159 0.08 13.30 -8.25
N VAL A 160 0.96 13.31 -7.26
CA VAL A 160 1.08 14.36 -6.23
C VAL A 160 1.51 15.68 -6.85
N GLU A 161 2.51 15.67 -7.75
CA GLU A 161 2.96 16.86 -8.48
C GLU A 161 1.82 17.52 -9.25
N ARG A 162 1.02 16.72 -9.99
CA ARG A 162 -0.14 17.23 -10.74
C ARG A 162 -1.27 17.70 -9.83
N LEU A 163 -1.46 17.08 -8.68
CA LEU A 163 -2.55 17.40 -7.77
C LEU A 163 -2.31 18.71 -7.03
N TYR A 164 -1.11 18.89 -6.49
CA TYR A 164 -0.74 20.03 -5.65
C TYR A 164 0.07 21.11 -6.38
N ASN A 165 0.41 20.88 -7.65
CA ASN A 165 1.26 21.77 -8.43
C ASN A 165 2.60 22.06 -7.74
N VAL A 166 3.23 20.98 -7.27
CA VAL A 166 4.55 20.97 -6.63
C VAL A 166 5.52 20.16 -7.50
N THR A 167 6.82 20.32 -7.26
CA THR A 167 7.86 19.47 -7.84
C THR A 167 8.48 18.67 -6.71
N ALA A 168 8.53 17.35 -6.87
CA ALA A 168 9.01 16.41 -5.86
C ALA A 168 10.45 15.95 -6.11
#